data_AF-A0A6V7MCF9-F1
#
_entry.id   AF-A0A6V7MCF9-F1
#
_cell.length_a   1.000
_cell.length_b   1.000
_cell.length_c   1.000
_cell.angle_alpha   90.00
_cell.angle_beta   90.00
_cell.angle_gamma   90.00
#
_symmetry.space_group_name_H-M   'P 1'
#
loop_
_entity.id
_entity.type
_entity.pdbx_description
1 polymer ?
#
loop_
_entity_poly.entity_id
_entity_poly.type
_entity_poly.pdbx_seq_one_letter_code
_entity_poly.pdbx_strand_id
1 'polypeptide(L)' 'DDDVAAVKEGTLTIHRLKRSMDDPHAREITTLKMEIQQIMKGNYDYFMQKEIFEQPESVVNTMRGRLNFENNSVTLGGIS' A
#
# COMPACT_ATOMS: atom_id res chain seq x y z
N ASP A 1 10.59 8.92 -12.32
CA ASP A 1 12.07 8.87 -12.44
C ASP A 1 12.62 10.27 -12.68
N ASP A 2 13.90 10.50 -12.36
CA ASP A 2 14.62 11.80 -12.31
C ASP A 2 14.44 12.66 -11.03
N ASP A 3 13.92 12.08 -9.94
CA ASP A 3 13.82 12.75 -8.64
C ASP A 3 15.09 12.59 -7.80
N VAL A 4 15.57 13.69 -7.24
CA VAL A 4 16.70 13.77 -6.31
C VAL A 4 16.21 14.28 -4.96
N ALA A 5 16.28 13.44 -3.94
CA ALA A 5 15.93 13.80 -2.57
C ALA A 5 17.17 14.24 -1.78
N ALA A 6 17.06 15.33 -1.01
CA ALA A 6 18.09 15.80 -0.10
C ALA A 6 17.49 16.06 1.30
N VAL A 7 18.21 15.66 2.34
CA VAL A 7 17.83 15.90 3.74
C VAL A 7 18.94 16.70 4.42
N LYS A 8 18.64 17.93 4.84
CA LYS A 8 19.58 18.81 5.56
C LYS A 8 18.84 19.56 6.66
N GLU A 9 19.44 19.64 7.86
CA GLU A 9 18.87 20.38 9.01
C GLU A 9 17.41 19.99 9.33
N GLY A 10 17.06 18.71 9.17
CA GLY A 10 15.71 18.19 9.41
C GLY A 10 14.68 18.50 8.31
N THR A 11 15.10 19.15 7.22
CA THR A 11 14.22 19.47 6.08
C THR A 11 14.48 18.52 4.91
N LEU A 12 13.41 17.94 4.34
CA LEU A 12 13.43 17.16 3.11
C LEU A 12 13.12 18.06 1.90
N THR A 13 13.97 18.05 0.88
CA THR A 13 13.70 18.68 -0.42
C THR A 13 13.77 17.66 -1.55
N ILE A 14 12.89 17.78 -2.54
CA ILE A 14 12.86 16.92 -3.73
C ILE A 14 13.06 17.80 -4.96
N HIS A 15 14.11 17.51 -5.74
CA HIS A 15 14.46 18.22 -6.98
C HIS A 15 14.28 17.29 -8.17
N ARG A 16 13.92 17.84 -9.34
CA ARG A 16 13.80 17.08 -10.59
C ARG A 16 14.73 17.64 -11.65
N LEU A 17 15.50 16.75 -12.30
CA LEU A 17 16.54 17.12 -13.27
C LEU A 17 15.98 17.64 -14.61
N LYS A 18 14.80 17.16 -15.02
CA LYS A 18 14.07 17.64 -16.21
C LYS A 18 12.76 18.29 -15.77
N ARG A 19 12.69 19.62 -15.81
CA ARG A 19 11.45 20.37 -15.55
C ARG A 19 10.61 20.42 -16.83
N SER A 20 9.44 19.79 -16.83
CA SER A 20 8.34 20.19 -17.73
C SER A 20 7.47 21.23 -17.03
N MET A 21 6.81 22.11 -17.77
CA MET A 21 5.96 23.16 -17.18
C MET A 21 4.72 22.61 -16.47
N ASP A 22 4.37 21.35 -16.72
CA ASP A 22 3.14 20.67 -16.24
C ASP A 22 3.37 19.76 -15.03
N ASP A 23 4.57 19.79 -14.44
CA ASP A 23 4.93 18.87 -13.38
C ASP A 23 4.55 19.40 -11.98
N PRO A 24 3.76 18.65 -11.19
CA PRO A 24 3.45 19.03 -9.82
C PRO A 24 4.73 19.22 -9.00
N HIS A 25 4.89 20.43 -8.44
CA HIS A 25 6.06 20.77 -7.63
C HIS A 25 6.08 20.06 -6.26
N ALA A 26 4.95 19.50 -5.83
CA ALA A 26 4.80 18.78 -4.57
C ALA A 26 4.55 17.29 -4.83
N ARG A 27 5.28 16.44 -4.12
CA ARG A 27 4.98 15.00 -4.05
C ARG A 27 3.90 14.76 -3.02
N GLU A 28 2.93 13.94 -3.37
CA GLU A 28 1.87 13.52 -2.46
C GLU A 28 2.48 12.69 -1.32
N ILE A 29 2.05 12.98 -0.09
CA ILE A 29 2.42 12.19 1.09
C ILE A 29 1.34 11.12 1.28
N THR A 30 1.70 9.87 0.99
CA THR A 30 0.79 8.74 1.13
C THR A 30 0.98 8.05 2.48
N THR A 31 -0.11 7.86 3.24
CA THR A 31 -0.09 7.02 4.44
C THR A 31 -0.22 5.55 4.03
N LEU A 32 0.82 4.76 4.32
CA LEU A 32 0.79 3.32 4.07
C LEU A 32 -0.04 2.61 5.13
N LYS A 33 -1.05 1.87 4.70
CA LYS A 33 -1.83 0.97 5.57
C LYS A 33 -1.11 -0.38 5.72
N MET A 34 0.06 -0.36 6.33
CA MET A 34 0.83 -1.55 6.64
C MET A 34 1.07 -1.61 8.15
N GLU A 35 0.93 -2.80 8.72
CA GLU A 35 1.25 -3.05 10.13
C GLU A 35 2.57 -3.82 10.23
N ILE A 36 3.41 -3.50 11.23
CA ILE A 36 4.72 -4.16 11.42
C ILE A 36 4.58 -5.69 11.50
N GLN A 37 3.47 -6.18 12.08
CA GLN A 37 3.18 -7.61 12.19
C GLN A 37 3.06 -8.31 10.82
N GLN A 38 2.67 -7.60 9.77
CA GLN A 38 2.54 -8.16 8.42
C GLN A 38 3.89 -8.56 7.81
N ILE A 39 4.99 -7.89 8.21
CA ILE A 39 6.35 -8.17 7.73
C ILE A 39 7.20 -8.99 8.73
N MET A 40 6.69 -9.26 9.93
CA MET A 40 7.37 -10.09 10.92
C MET A 40 7.00 -11.56 10.75
N LYS A 41 7.88 -12.48 11.16
CA LYS A 41 7.52 -13.91 11.22
C LYS A 41 6.54 -14.24 12.37
N GLY A 42 6.49 -13.41 13.42
CA GLY A 42 5.68 -13.69 14.60
C GLY A 42 6.09 -15.02 15.26
N ASN A 43 5.11 -15.90 15.51
CA ASN A 43 5.31 -17.22 16.12
C ASN A 43 5.62 -18.35 15.10
N TYR A 44 5.95 -18.01 13.85
CA TYR A 44 6.24 -19.00 12.80
C TYR A 44 7.74 -19.10 12.52
N ASP A 45 8.22 -20.32 12.25
CA ASP A 45 9.65 -20.56 11.94
C ASP A 45 10.03 -20.02 10.55
N TYR A 46 9.07 -20.06 9.60
CA TYR A 46 9.25 -19.68 8.19
C TYR A 46 8.14 -18.74 7.72
N PHE A 47 8.49 -17.76 6.87
CA PHE A 47 7.51 -16.84 6.26
C PHE A 47 6.46 -17.57 5.43
N MET A 48 6.86 -18.60 4.68
CA MET A 48 5.92 -19.42 3.91
C MET A 48 4.86 -20.07 4.80
N GLN A 49 5.23 -20.52 6.01
CA GLN A 49 4.27 -21.09 6.96
C GLN A 49 3.29 -20.01 7.42
N LYS A 50 3.79 -18.84 7.85
CA LYS A 50 2.94 -17.68 8.22
C LYS A 50 1.94 -17.35 7.11
N GLU A 51 2.41 -17.19 5.88
CA GLU A 51 1.56 -16.85 4.73
C GLU A 51 0.47 -17.90 4.47
N ILE A 52 0.80 -19.20 4.57
CA ILE A 52 -0.19 -20.27 4.42
C ILE A 52 -1.28 -20.18 5.48
N PHE A 53 -0.91 -19.92 6.74
CA PHE A 53 -1.87 -19.80 7.85
C PHE A 53 -2.69 -18.50 7.80
N GLU A 54 -2.16 -17.43 7.23
CA GLU A 54 -2.85 -16.12 7.08
C GLU A 54 -3.77 -16.04 5.86
N GLN A 55 -3.82 -17.07 5.01
CA GLN A 55 -4.70 -17.11 3.84
C GLN A 55 -6.19 -16.87 4.15
N PRO A 56 -6.81 -17.46 5.19
CA PRO A 56 -8.23 -17.25 5.46
C PRO A 56 -8.56 -15.77 5.73
N GLU A 57 -7.71 -15.09 6.50
CA GLU A 57 -7.85 -13.67 6.75
C GLU A 57 -7.61 -12.84 5.47
N SER A 58 -6.59 -13.20 4.69
CA SER A 58 -6.27 -12.54 3.43
C SER A 58 -7.42 -12.58 2.43
N VAL A 59 -8.16 -13.69 2.36
CA VAL A 59 -9.37 -13.83 1.55
C VAL A 59 -10.47 -12.89 2.05
N VAL A 60 -10.72 -12.87 3.37
CA VAL A 60 -11.74 -11.97 3.96
C VAL A 60 -11.41 -10.49 3.70
N ASN A 61 -10.15 -10.10 3.88
CA ASN A 61 -9.68 -8.74 3.64
C ASN A 61 -9.80 -8.36 2.15
N THR A 62 -9.51 -9.28 1.24
CA THR A 62 -9.66 -9.07 -0.21
C THR A 62 -11.13 -8.87 -0.61
N MET A 63 -12.06 -9.57 0.04
CA MET A 63 -13.49 -9.48 -0.26
C MET A 63 -14.22 -8.36 0.50
N ARG A 64 -13.58 -7.77 1.53
CA ARG A 64 -14.15 -6.67 2.32
C ARG A 64 -14.48 -5.48 1.42
N GLY A 65 -15.74 -5.04 1.45
CA GLY A 65 -16.25 -3.96 0.61
C GLY A 65 -16.51 -4.36 -0.86
N ARG A 66 -16.24 -5.61 -1.25
CA ARG A 66 -16.60 -6.18 -2.55
C ARG A 66 -17.78 -7.13 -2.50
N LEU A 67 -18.07 -7.71 -1.33
CA LEU A 67 -19.27 -8.51 -1.07
C LEU A 67 -20.12 -7.84 0.01
N ASN A 68 -21.40 -7.63 -0.28
CA ASN A 68 -22.41 -7.30 0.70
C ASN A 68 -23.31 -8.53 0.91
N PHE A 69 -23.11 -9.20 2.03
CA PHE A 69 -23.87 -10.41 2.39
C PHE A 69 -25.33 -10.12 2.81
N GLU A 70 -25.66 -8.89 3.21
CA GLU A 70 -27.04 -8.51 3.57
C GLU A 70 -27.91 -8.31 2.33
N ASN A 71 -27.34 -7.69 1.29
CA ASN A 71 -28.04 -7.38 0.05
C ASN A 71 -27.71 -8.36 -1.09
N ASN A 72 -26.92 -9.40 -0.83
CA ASN A 72 -26.37 -10.35 -1.81
C ASN A 72 -25.75 -9.67 -3.04
N SER A 73 -25.09 -8.52 -2.84
CA SER A 73 -24.51 -7.73 -3.93
C SER A 73 -22.99 -7.85 -3.98
N VAL A 74 -22.46 -7.85 -5.20
CA VAL A 74 -21.03 -7.95 -5.47
C VAL A 74 -20.58 -6.69 -6.20
N THR A 75 -19.56 -6.01 -5.68
CA THR A 75 -18.94 -4.84 -6.30
C THR A 75 -17.50 -5.18 -6.68
N LEU A 76 -17.31 -5.51 -7.95
CA LEU A 76 -15.99 -5.74 -8.54
C LEU A 76 -15.52 -4.43 -9.17
N GLY A 77 -14.42 -3.88 -8.66
CA GLY A 77 -13.84 -2.67 -9.24
C GLY A 77 -13.50 -2.89 -10.70
N GLY A 78 -14.18 -2.15 -11.60
CA GLY A 78 -13.91 -2.16 -13.04
C GLY A 78 -14.92 -2.93 -13.91
N ILE A 79 -15.99 -3.51 -13.36
CA ILE A 79 -17.10 -4.07 -14.16
C ILE A 79 -18.40 -3.41 -13.69
N SER A 80 -18.90 -2.51 -14.53
CA SER A 80 -20.26 -1.95 -14.51
C SER A 80 -21.13 -2.68 -15.51
#